data_AF-A0A7M2QPQ2-F1
#
_entry.id   AF-A0A7M2QPQ2-F1
#
_cell.length_a   1.000
_cell.length_b   1.000
_cell.length_c   1.000
_cell.angle_alpha   90.00
_cell.angle_beta   90.00
_cell.angle_gamma   90.00
#
_symmetry.space_group_name_H-M   'P 1'
#
loop_
_entity.id
_entity.type
_entity.pdbx_description
1 polymer ?
#
loop_
_entity_poly.entity_id
_entity_poly.type
_entity_poly.pdbx_seq_one_letter_code
_entity_poly.pdbx_strand_id
1 'polypeptide(L)'
;MKRKLIARNKMIITDVLRYARRNFLFPKDAAHMGRYRAEVRMMIRHERRFGAEPDLSQAEPWGLSDSFIVPCVSSRGLICKHILVTAEKLEEMRNA
;
A
#
# COMPACT_ATOMS: atom_id res chain seq x y z
N MET A 1 -13.32 -27.66 -17.12
CA MET A 1 -12.82 -26.36 -16.59
C MET A 1 -13.81 -25.65 -15.66
N LYS A 2 -15.11 -25.53 -16.01
CA LYS A 2 -16.17 -24.86 -15.21
C LYS A 2 -16.24 -25.27 -13.73
N ARG A 3 -16.20 -26.57 -13.42
CA ARG A 3 -16.25 -27.08 -12.02
C ARG A 3 -15.06 -26.63 -11.16
N LYS A 4 -13.85 -26.58 -11.73
CA LYS A 4 -12.63 -26.10 -11.03
C LYS A 4 -12.77 -24.62 -10.67
N LEU A 5 -13.29 -23.81 -11.60
CA LEU A 5 -13.53 -22.38 -11.36
C LEU A 5 -14.55 -22.14 -10.25
N ILE A 6 -15.65 -22.90 -10.26
CA ILE A 6 -16.69 -22.84 -9.22
C ILE A 6 -16.12 -23.19 -7.84
N ALA A 7 -15.32 -24.27 -7.75
CA ALA A 7 -14.68 -24.66 -6.49
C ALA A 7 -13.73 -23.59 -5.95
N ARG A 8 -12.91 -22.99 -6.83
CA ARG A 8 -12.01 -21.89 -6.47
C ARG A 8 -12.77 -20.67 -5.96
N ASN A 9 -13.82 -20.26 -6.66
CA ASN A 9 -14.62 -19.09 -6.26
C ASN A 9 -15.32 -19.33 -4.91
N LYS A 10 -15.83 -20.54 -4.65
CA LYS A 10 -16.41 -20.91 -3.37
C LYS A 10 -15.42 -20.79 -2.22
N MET A 11 -14.17 -21.23 -2.40
CA MET A 11 -13.12 -21.05 -1.37
C MET A 11 -12.86 -19.57 -1.10
N ILE A 12 -12.67 -18.77 -2.15
CA ILE A 12 -12.40 -17.32 -2.01
C ILE A 12 -13.54 -16.62 -1.25
N ILE A 13 -14.80 -16.88 -1.61
CA ILE A 13 -15.95 -16.31 -0.92
C ILE A 13 -15.99 -16.75 0.54
N THR A 14 -15.73 -18.03 0.80
CA THR A 14 -15.72 -18.58 2.17
C THR A 14 -14.67 -17.88 3.04
N ASP A 15 -13.48 -17.64 2.51
CA ASP A 15 -12.41 -16.96 3.26
C ASP A 15 -12.73 -15.49 3.51
N VAL A 16 -13.32 -14.79 2.54
CA VAL A 16 -13.83 -13.42 2.74
C VAL A 16 -14.87 -13.38 3.85
N LEU A 17 -15.85 -14.29 3.85
CA LEU A 17 -16.89 -14.34 4.87
C LEU A 17 -16.35 -14.68 6.26
N ARG A 18 -15.39 -15.62 6.36
CA ARG A 18 -14.71 -15.94 7.62
C ARG A 18 -13.93 -14.76 8.16
N TYR A 19 -13.18 -14.07 7.29
CA TYR A 19 -12.42 -12.89 7.67
C TYR A 19 -13.35 -11.75 8.12
N ALA A 20 -14.43 -11.51 7.38
CA ALA A 20 -15.45 -10.52 7.73
C ALA A 20 -16.01 -10.78 9.13
N ARG A 21 -16.45 -12.01 9.40
CA ARG A 21 -16.99 -12.41 10.71
C ARG A 21 -15.99 -12.25 11.84
N ARG A 22 -14.73 -12.66 11.65
CA ARG A 22 -13.68 -12.56 12.69
C ARG A 22 -13.34 -11.12 13.05
N ASN A 23 -13.54 -10.17 12.15
CA ASN A 23 -13.17 -8.77 12.32
C ASN A 23 -14.39 -7.84 12.43
N PHE A 24 -15.61 -8.39 12.57
CA PHE A 24 -16.85 -7.61 12.62
C PHE A 24 -17.03 -6.64 11.44
N LEU A 25 -16.63 -7.06 10.24
CA LEU A 25 -16.72 -6.27 9.00
C LEU A 25 -17.88 -6.75 8.13
N PHE A 26 -18.41 -5.86 7.29
CA PHE A 26 -19.26 -6.31 6.18
C PHE A 26 -18.41 -7.08 5.15
N PRO A 27 -18.99 -8.06 4.43
CA PRO A 27 -18.27 -8.83 3.41
C PRO A 27 -17.60 -7.97 2.33
N LYS A 28 -18.22 -6.84 1.96
CA LYS A 28 -17.65 -5.89 1.00
C LYS A 28 -16.33 -5.29 1.52
N ASP A 29 -16.31 -4.87 2.80
CA ASP A 29 -15.15 -4.22 3.40
C ASP A 29 -14.01 -5.23 3.58
N ALA A 30 -14.35 -6.47 3.98
CA ALA A 30 -13.40 -7.57 4.04
C ALA A 30 -12.78 -7.90 2.66
N ALA A 31 -13.58 -7.90 1.59
CA ALA A 31 -13.08 -8.12 0.24
C ALA A 31 -12.16 -6.98 -0.23
N HIS A 32 -12.52 -5.73 0.05
CA HIS A 32 -11.68 -4.56 -0.21
C HIS A 32 -10.36 -4.64 0.57
N MET A 33 -10.40 -4.92 1.86
CA MET A 33 -9.18 -5.09 2.68
C MET A 33 -8.30 -6.23 2.18
N GLY A 34 -8.88 -7.33 1.70
CA GLY A 34 -8.13 -8.43 1.08
C GLY A 34 -7.36 -7.99 -0.17
N ARG A 35 -7.96 -7.15 -1.02
CA ARG A 35 -7.30 -6.56 -2.19
C ARG A 35 -6.17 -5.62 -1.78
N TYR A 36 -6.43 -4.69 -0.85
CA TYR A 36 -5.40 -3.79 -0.32
C TYR A 36 -4.20 -4.55 0.27
N ARG A 37 -4.44 -5.64 1.02
CA ARG A 37 -3.35 -6.49 1.53
C ARG A 37 -2.52 -7.13 0.42
N ALA A 38 -3.16 -7.57 -0.67
CA ALA A 38 -2.45 -8.12 -1.81
C ALA A 38 -1.62 -7.05 -2.53
N GLU A 39 -2.19 -5.86 -2.73
CA GLU A 39 -1.53 -4.70 -3.33
C GLU A 39 -0.31 -4.28 -2.51
N VAL A 40 -0.46 -4.09 -1.19
CA VAL A 40 0.66 -3.77 -0.29
C VAL A 40 1.77 -4.83 -0.37
N ARG A 41 1.43 -6.12 -0.39
CA ARG A 41 2.43 -7.20 -0.57
C ARG A 41 3.11 -7.14 -1.93
N MET A 42 2.43 -6.69 -2.98
CA MET A 42 3.07 -6.48 -4.28
C MET A 42 4.03 -5.29 -4.24
N MET A 43 3.62 -4.17 -3.63
CA MET A 43 4.48 -2.98 -3.49
C MET A 43 5.74 -3.29 -2.69
N ILE A 44 5.64 -4.00 -1.56
CA ILE A 44 6.82 -4.41 -0.76
C ILE A 44 7.76 -5.31 -1.57
N ARG A 45 7.22 -6.25 -2.35
CA ARG A 45 8.04 -7.11 -3.22
C ARG A 45 8.71 -6.31 -4.34
N HIS A 46 8.01 -5.32 -4.88
CA HIS A 46 8.53 -4.43 -5.91
C HIS A 46 9.66 -3.56 -5.37
N GLU A 47 9.45 -2.91 -4.21
CA GLU A 47 10.47 -2.13 -3.49
C GLU A 47 11.74 -2.95 -3.24
N ARG A 48 11.60 -4.18 -2.72
CA ARG A 48 12.76 -5.06 -2.49
C ARG A 48 13.52 -5.42 -3.76
N ARG A 49 12.84 -5.47 -4.91
CA ARG A 49 13.44 -5.87 -6.19
C ARG A 49 14.12 -4.72 -6.90
N PHE A 50 13.54 -3.52 -6.81
CA PHE A 50 13.93 -2.38 -7.64
C PHE A 50 14.49 -1.21 -6.83
N GLY A 51 14.59 -1.36 -5.50
CA GLY A 51 14.83 -0.23 -4.60
C GLY A 51 13.65 0.74 -4.61
N ALA A 52 13.60 1.60 -3.61
CA ALA A 52 12.78 2.81 -3.66
C ALA A 52 13.47 3.89 -2.85
N GLU A 53 13.57 5.08 -3.43
CA GLU A 53 14.21 6.24 -2.81
C GLU A 53 13.20 7.39 -2.69
N PRO A 54 13.32 8.25 -1.66
CA PRO A 54 12.46 9.40 -1.51
C PRO A 54 12.60 10.36 -2.71
N ASP A 55 11.49 10.70 -3.35
CA ASP A 55 11.45 11.74 -4.38
C ASP A 55 11.06 13.08 -3.73
N LEU A 56 12.08 13.85 -3.36
CA LEU A 56 11.95 15.13 -2.67
C LEU A 56 11.29 16.22 -3.54
N SER A 57 11.24 16.02 -4.86
CA SER A 57 10.59 16.96 -5.78
C SER A 57 9.07 16.88 -5.72
N GLN A 58 8.54 15.72 -5.29
CA GLN A 58 7.11 15.45 -5.11
C GLN A 58 6.69 15.53 -3.63
N ALA A 59 7.46 16.21 -2.78
CA ALA A 59 7.11 16.41 -1.38
C ALA A 59 5.92 17.39 -1.26
N GLU A 60 4.86 16.96 -0.58
CA GLU A 60 3.64 17.75 -0.38
C GLU A 60 3.39 18.00 1.12
N PRO A 61 2.85 19.16 1.52
CA PRO A 61 2.41 19.38 2.91
C PRO A 61 1.34 18.37 3.31
N TRP A 62 1.45 17.83 4.53
CA TRP A 62 0.49 16.87 5.08
C TRP A 62 -0.28 17.48 6.27
N GLY A 63 -1.55 17.79 6.03
CA GLY A 63 -2.47 18.31 7.04
C GLY A 63 -2.17 19.77 7.43
N LEU A 64 -2.49 20.13 8.67
CA LEU A 64 -2.26 21.46 9.26
C LEU A 64 -0.95 21.56 10.06
N SER A 65 -0.14 20.49 10.06
CA SER A 65 1.14 20.40 10.75
C SER A 65 2.31 20.73 9.83
N ASP A 66 3.46 21.13 10.39
CA ASP A 66 4.75 21.31 9.69
C ASP A 66 5.38 19.96 9.28
N SER A 67 4.59 19.11 8.62
CA SER A 67 4.99 17.81 8.12
C SER A 67 4.71 17.72 6.63
N PHE A 68 5.59 17.01 5.95
CA PHE A 68 5.52 16.76 4.53
C PHE A 68 5.40 15.27 4.29
N ILE A 69 4.53 14.89 3.37
CA ILE A 69 4.47 13.56 2.81
C ILE A 69 5.37 13.51 1.59
N VAL A 70 6.29 12.54 1.56
CA VAL A 70 7.25 12.35 0.48
C VAL A 70 7.05 10.96 -0.11
N PRO A 71 6.77 10.83 -1.42
CA PRO A 71 6.67 9.53 -2.05
C PRO A 71 8.06 8.89 -2.16
N CYS A 72 8.15 7.58 -1.94
CA CYS A 72 9.32 6.79 -2.28
C CYS A 72 9.09 6.09 -3.62
N VAL A 73 9.89 6.46 -4.62
CA VAL A 73 9.75 6.02 -6.00
C VAL A 73 10.82 4.97 -6.30
N SER A 74 10.41 3.85 -6.88
CA SER A 74 11.35 2.82 -7.33
C SER A 74 12.12 3.24 -8.59
N SER A 75 13.22 2.54 -8.89
CA SER A 75 13.95 2.71 -10.17
C SER A 75 13.11 2.47 -11.44
N ARG A 76 11.87 1.98 -11.29
CA ARG A 76 10.88 1.81 -12.36
C ARG A 76 9.82 2.92 -12.42
N GLY A 77 9.95 3.97 -11.61
CA GLY A 77 9.00 5.09 -11.57
C GLY A 77 7.69 4.80 -10.81
N LEU A 78 7.63 3.69 -10.06
CA LEU A 78 6.43 3.31 -9.31
C LEU A 78 6.55 3.73 -7.85
N ILE A 79 5.53 4.40 -7.31
CA ILE A 79 5.45 4.82 -5.90
C ILE A 79 5.17 3.60 -5.03
N CYS A 80 6.11 3.27 -4.14
CA CYS A 80 6.04 2.07 -3.31
C CYS A 80 5.49 2.33 -1.91
N LYS A 81 5.76 3.52 -1.37
CA LYS A 81 5.33 3.98 -0.04
C LYS A 81 5.43 5.48 0.03
N HIS A 82 4.92 6.06 1.11
CA HIS A 82 5.16 7.45 1.48
C HIS A 82 5.85 7.48 2.85
N ILE A 83 6.73 8.46 3.04
CA ILE A 83 7.30 8.78 4.35
C ILE A 83 6.78 10.14 4.80
N LEU A 84 6.62 10.30 6.09
CA LEU A 84 6.27 11.58 6.72
C LEU A 84 7.53 12.16 7.34
N VAL A 85 7.86 13.40 7.00
CA VAL A 85 9.04 14.10 7.51
C VAL A 85 8.67 15.50 7.97
N THR A 86 9.41 16.06 8.93
CA THR A 86 9.26 17.47 9.33
C THR A 86 9.87 18.40 8.27
N ALA A 87 9.52 19.68 8.30
CA ALA A 87 10.12 20.70 7.44
C ALA A 87 11.66 20.71 7.54
N GLU A 88 12.21 20.69 8.77
CA GLU A 88 13.64 20.64 9.03
C GLU A 88 14.29 19.41 8.40
N LYS A 89 13.66 18.24 8.57
CA LYS A 89 14.21 16.99 8.04
C LYS A 89 14.17 16.94 6.51
N LEU A 90 13.13 17.50 5.91
CA LEU A 90 13.01 17.61 4.45
C LEU A 90 14.15 18.46 3.88
N GLU A 91 14.48 19.57 4.55
CA GLU A 91 15.55 20.47 4.13
C GLU A 91 16.92 19.81 4.29
N GLU A 92 17.18 19.07 5.38
CA GLU A 92 18.38 18.25 5.51
C GLU A 92 18.52 17.26 4.35
N MET A 93 17.43 16.57 3.98
CA MET A 93 17.45 15.58 2.90
C MET A 93 17.72 16.19 1.53
N ARG A 94 17.32 17.45 1.29
CA ARG A 94 17.58 18.16 0.03
C ARG A 94 19.04 18.60 -0.13
N ASN A 95 19.72 18.78 0.99
CA ASN A 95 21.09 19.31 1.04
C ASN A 95 22.16 18.22 1.28
N ALA A 96 21.77 16.95 1.37
CA ALA A 96 22.65 15.79 1.55
C ALA A 96 23.04 15.14 0.22
#